data_AF-A0A5J4U830-F1
#
_entry.id   AF-A0A5J4U830-F1
#
_cell.length_a   1.000
_cell.length_b   1.000
_cell.length_c   1.000
_cell.angle_alpha   90.00
_cell.angle_beta   90.00
_cell.angle_gamma   90.00
#
_symmetry.space_group_name_H-M   'P 1'
#
loop_
_entity.id
_entity.type
_entity.pdbx_description
1 polymer ?
#
loop_
_entity_poly.entity_id
_entity_poly.type
_entity_poly.pdbx_seq_one_letter_code
_entity_poly.pdbx_strand_id
1 'polypeptide(L)'
;TTNGDEYPVIWLSGVKFRQHRVLAIQFIPNPENLPQIDHINRIPSDNRLENLRWVSQSENQQNRNSGNGVQYEYVDELSDDAIEITDYGDHN
;
A
#
# COMPACT_ATOMS: atom_id res chain seq x y z
N THR A 1 -3.68 1.94 -23.50
CA THR A 1 -4.95 1.89 -22.77
C THR A 1 -4.70 1.16 -21.46
N THR A 2 -4.24 1.86 -20.44
CA THR A 2 -4.15 1.29 -19.09
C THR A 2 -5.51 1.52 -18.45
N ASN A 3 -6.26 0.44 -18.24
CA ASN A 3 -7.37 0.46 -17.29
C ASN A 3 -6.82 1.01 -15.96
N GLY A 4 -7.59 1.82 -15.24
CA GLY A 4 -7.14 2.57 -14.06
C GLY A 4 -6.54 1.74 -12.91
N ASP A 5 -6.54 0.42 -13.05
CA ASP A 5 -6.09 -0.61 -12.11
C ASP A 5 -4.59 -0.95 -12.20
N GLU A 6 -3.85 -0.39 -13.17
CA GLU A 6 -2.41 -0.64 -13.32
C GLU A 6 -1.57 0.62 -13.05
N TYR A 7 -0.41 0.43 -12.41
CA TYR A 7 0.57 1.49 -12.21
C TYR A 7 1.17 1.97 -13.54
N PRO A 8 1.08 3.27 -13.87
CA PRO A 8 1.77 3.83 -15.03
C PRO A 8 3.28 3.66 -14.92
N VAL A 9 3.92 3.44 -16.06
CA VAL A 9 5.35 3.13 -16.17
C VAL A 9 6.02 4.03 -17.19
N ILE A 10 7.28 4.35 -16.93
CA ILE A 10 8.14 5.13 -17.83
C ILE A 10 9.41 4.35 -18.14
N TRP A 11 10.04 4.67 -19.26
CA TRP A 11 11.29 4.07 -19.69
C TRP A 11 12.39 5.11 -19.60
N LEU A 12 13.41 4.86 -18.78
CA LEU A 12 14.59 5.71 -18.67
C LEU A 12 15.81 4.89 -19.04
N SER A 13 16.54 5.33 -20.08
CA SER A 13 17.73 4.63 -20.60
C SER A 13 17.52 3.14 -20.87
N GLY A 14 16.32 2.77 -21.37
CA GLY A 14 15.96 1.38 -21.65
C GLY A 14 15.49 0.56 -20.45
N VAL A 15 15.48 1.13 -19.24
CA VAL A 15 15.00 0.49 -18.02
C VAL A 15 13.59 0.97 -17.68
N LYS A 16 12.71 0.03 -17.32
CA LYS A 16 11.31 0.31 -16.95
C LYS A 16 11.22 0.71 -15.47
N PHE A 17 10.61 1.86 -15.20
CA PHE A 17 10.35 2.36 -13.85
C PHE A 17 8.86 2.63 -13.64
N ARG A 18 8.38 2.50 -12.40
CA ARG A 18 7.04 2.94 -12.03
C ARG A 18 7.02 4.46 -11.86
N GLN A 19 6.06 5.12 -12.51
CA GLN A 19 6.02 6.59 -12.57
C GLN A 19 5.89 7.22 -11.18
N HIS A 20 4.98 6.72 -10.33
CA HIS A 20 4.81 7.22 -8.96
C HIS A 20 6.09 7.17 -8.14
N ARG A 21 6.93 6.13 -8.34
CA ARG A 21 8.19 5.98 -7.61
C ARG A 21 9.18 7.07 -7.98
N VAL A 22 9.32 7.33 -9.28
CA VAL A 22 10.23 8.37 -9.78
C VAL A 22 9.78 9.75 -9.28
N LEU A 23 8.47 10.04 -9.34
CA LEU A 23 7.92 11.30 -8.86
C LEU A 23 8.13 11.48 -7.34
N ALA A 24 7.74 10.52 -6.52
CA ALA A 24 7.86 10.65 -5.08
C ALA A 24 9.32 10.71 -4.60
N ILE A 25 10.23 9.91 -5.19
CA ILE A 25 11.67 9.99 -4.89
C ILE A 25 12.24 11.39 -5.18
N GLN A 26 11.77 12.04 -6.25
CA GLN A 26 12.30 13.33 -6.67
C GLN A 26 11.71 14.52 -5.91
N PHE A 27 10.42 14.43 -5.53
CA PHE A 27 9.65 15.60 -5.09
C PHE A 27 9.11 15.50 -3.66
N ILE A 28 9.10 14.32 -3.03
CA ILE A 28 8.54 14.12 -1.70
C ILE A 28 9.67 13.73 -0.73
N PRO A 29 10.04 14.60 0.22
CA PRO A 29 11.03 14.27 1.23
C PRO A 29 10.66 12.99 2.01
N ASN A 30 11.65 12.17 2.33
CA ASN A 30 11.49 10.95 3.12
C ASN A 30 12.37 11.00 4.38
N PRO A 31 12.06 11.86 5.37
CA PRO A 31 12.89 12.04 6.56
C PRO A 31 12.97 10.77 7.42
N GLU A 32 11.93 9.94 7.39
CA GLU A 32 11.83 8.68 8.16
C GLU A 32 12.43 7.48 7.41
N ASN A 33 12.94 7.70 6.20
CA ASN A 33 13.54 6.68 5.34
C ASN A 33 12.63 5.45 5.15
N LEU A 34 11.33 5.70 4.97
CA LEU A 34 10.34 4.66 4.76
C LEU A 34 10.54 3.98 3.40
N PRO A 35 10.31 2.66 3.30
CA PRO A 35 10.72 1.88 2.14
C PRO A 35 9.74 1.93 0.95
N GLN A 36 8.48 2.32 1.17
CA GLN A 36 7.41 2.17 0.17
C GLN A 36 6.67 3.48 -0.09
N ILE A 37 6.10 3.57 -1.30
CA ILE A 37 5.24 4.68 -1.71
C ILE A 37 3.86 4.09 -1.96
N ASP A 38 2.86 4.74 -1.40
CA ASP A 38 1.46 4.35 -1.44
C ASP A 38 0.60 5.48 -2.03
N HIS A 39 -0.51 5.09 -2.66
CA HIS A 39 -1.52 5.99 -3.20
C HIS A 39 -2.64 6.14 -2.19
N ILE A 40 -2.84 7.34 -1.66
CA ILE A 40 -3.82 7.63 -0.60
C ILE A 40 -5.24 7.19 -1.02
N ASN A 41 -5.63 7.53 -2.25
CA ASN A 41 -6.94 7.14 -2.81
C ASN A 41 -6.99 5.72 -3.39
N ARG A 42 -5.89 4.96 -3.31
CA ARG A 42 -5.75 3.60 -3.82
C ARG A 42 -5.96 3.45 -5.34
N ILE A 43 -5.84 4.54 -6.10
CA ILE A 43 -5.92 4.54 -7.57
C ILE A 43 -4.49 4.53 -8.14
N PRO A 44 -3.99 3.40 -8.67
CA PRO A 44 -2.62 3.26 -9.16
C PRO A 44 -2.22 4.25 -10.26
N SER A 45 -3.20 4.74 -11.00
CA SER A 45 -3.04 5.68 -12.12
C SER A 45 -3.00 7.16 -11.70
N ASP A 46 -3.44 7.51 -10.48
CA ASP A 46 -3.44 8.89 -9.98
C ASP A 46 -2.09 9.24 -9.32
N ASN A 47 -1.13 9.65 -10.14
CA ASN A 47 0.24 9.94 -9.72
C ASN A 47 0.47 11.41 -9.30
N ARG A 48 -0.58 12.15 -8.94
CA ARG A 48 -0.43 13.51 -8.40
C ARG A 48 0.34 13.47 -7.08
N LEU A 49 1.24 14.42 -6.86
CA LEU A 49 2.16 14.38 -5.70
C LEU A 49 1.40 14.38 -4.38
N GLU A 50 0.29 15.12 -4.30
CA GLU A 50 -0.58 15.15 -3.11
C GLU A 50 -1.28 13.82 -2.81
N ASN A 51 -1.34 12.90 -3.77
CA ASN A 51 -1.93 11.57 -3.60
C ASN A 51 -0.90 10.49 -3.25
N LEU A 52 0.40 10.83 -3.23
CA LEU A 52 1.48 9.90 -2.93
C LEU A 52 2.01 10.16 -1.52
N ARG A 53 2.29 9.10 -0.77
CA ARG A 53 2.92 9.19 0.55
C ARG A 53 3.95 8.08 0.75
N TRP A 54 4.95 8.38 1.56
CA TRP A 54 5.88 7.38 2.06
C TRP A 54 5.21 6.59 3.18
N VAL A 55 5.32 5.26 3.14
CA VAL A 55 4.73 4.35 4.12
C VAL A 55 5.68 3.19 4.45
N SER A 56 5.53 2.64 5.64
CA SER A 56 6.10 1.35 6.01
C SER A 56 5.39 0.20 5.26
N GLN A 57 5.99 -0.98 5.31
CA GLN A 57 5.40 -2.17 4.68
C GLN A 57 4.07 -2.56 5.33
N SER A 58 3.94 -2.44 6.66
CA SER A 58 2.71 -2.81 7.38
C SER A 58 1.57 -1.87 7.03
N GLU A 59 1.82 -0.57 6.99
CA GLU A 59 0.83 0.44 6.60
C GLU A 59 0.36 0.24 5.15
N ASN A 60 1.28 -0.04 4.22
CA ASN A 60 0.90 -0.35 2.84
C ASN A 60 0.03 -1.62 2.76
N GLN A 61 0.30 -2.62 3.60
CA GLN A 61 -0.52 -3.83 3.64
C GLN A 61 -1.92 -3.60 4.22
N GLN A 62 -2.11 -2.61 5.10
CA GLN A 62 -3.45 -2.23 5.57
C GLN A 62 -4.35 -1.68 4.46
N ASN A 63 -3.76 -1.16 3.38
CA ASN A 63 -4.51 -0.73 2.20
C ASN A 63 -5.01 -1.88 1.32
N ARG A 64 -4.66 -3.13 1.67
CA ARG A 64 -5.16 -4.31 0.98
C ARG A 64 -6.54 -4.67 1.52
N ASN A 65 -7.56 -4.60 0.67
CA ASN A 65 -8.94 -4.93 1.07
C ASN A 65 -9.25 -6.43 1.16
N SER A 66 -8.36 -7.29 0.66
CA SER A 66 -8.57 -8.74 0.69
C SER A 66 -7.29 -9.56 0.53
N GLY A 67 -7.27 -10.74 1.12
CA GLY A 67 -6.20 -11.73 1.02
C GLY A 67 -6.76 -13.14 1.09
N ASN A 68 -6.30 -14.05 0.22
CA ASN A 68 -6.74 -15.46 0.17
C ASN A 68 -8.26 -15.65 0.13
N GLY A 69 -9.00 -14.76 -0.54
CA GLY A 69 -10.46 -14.80 -0.64
C GLY A 69 -11.21 -14.25 0.59
N VAL A 70 -10.50 -13.82 1.62
CA VAL A 70 -11.07 -13.17 2.82
C VAL A 70 -11.00 -11.66 2.63
N GLN A 71 -12.12 -10.96 2.88
CA GLN A 71 -12.13 -9.51 2.96
C GLN A 71 -11.75 -9.05 4.36
N TYR A 72 -10.95 -7.99 4.43
CA TYR A 72 -10.56 -7.40 5.72
C TYR A 72 -11.49 -6.23 6.03
N GLU A 73 -12.12 -6.28 7.20
CA GLU A 73 -12.84 -5.16 7.79
C GLU A 73 -12.05 -4.74 9.03
N TYR A 74 -11.54 -3.50 9.01
CA TYR A 74 -10.85 -2.92 10.16
C TYR A 74 -11.89 -2.22 11.03
N VAL A 75 -12.01 -2.68 12.28
CA VAL A 75 -12.93 -2.12 13.27
C VAL A 75 -12.13 -1.42 14.37
N ASP A 76 -12.57 -0.23 14.76
CA ASP A 76 -11.92 0.53 15.84
C ASP A 76 -12.17 -0.08 17.22
N GLU A 77 -13.30 -0.76 17.37
CA GLU A 77 -13.73 -1.42 18.61
C GLU A 77 -14.07 -2.89 18.32
N LEU A 78 -13.62 -3.77 19.20
CA LEU A 78 -13.99 -5.19 19.15
C LEU A 78 -15.45 -5.34 19.61
N SER A 79 -16.22 -6.13 18.88
CA SER A 79 -17.58 -6.50 19.29
C SER A 79 -17.56 -7.23 20.63
N ASP A 80 -18.62 -7.10 21.42
CA ASP A 80 -18.82 -7.88 22.65
C ASP A 80 -18.80 -9.40 22.41
N ASP A 81 -19.12 -9.83 21.17
CA ASP A 81 -19.07 -11.24 20.74
C ASP A 81 -17.68 -11.69 20.23
N ALA A 82 -16.65 -10.84 20.33
CA ALA A 82 -15.31 -11.18 19.90
C ALA A 82 -14.70 -12.26 20.81
N ILE A 83 -14.12 -13.30 20.20
CA ILE A 83 -13.43 -14.37 20.93
C ILE A 83 -11.96 -13.99 21.05
N GLU A 84 -11.47 -13.84 22.28
CA GLU A 84 -10.04 -13.66 22.55
C GLU A 84 -9.32 -15.00 22.35
N ILE A 85 -8.38 -15.05 21.41
CA ILE A 85 -7.50 -16.20 21.19
C ILE A 85 -6.24 -15.96 22.00
N THR A 86 -6.14 -16.59 23.18
CA THR A 86 -4.96 -16.45 24.07
C THR A 86 -3.86 -17.47 23.79
N ASP A 87 -4.19 -18.56 23.10
CA ASP A 87 -3.27 -19.63 22.75
C ASP A 87 -3.42 -19.99 21.28
N TYR A 88 -2.29 -20.03 20.57
CA TYR A 88 -2.27 -20.29 19.13
C TYR A 88 -1.96 -21.76 18.80
N GLY A 89 -1.83 -22.63 19.80
CA GLY A 89 -1.38 -24.01 19.61
C GLY A 89 0.08 -24.11 19.13
N ASP A 90 0.75 -25.21 19.47
CA ASP A 90 2.11 -25.47 19.01
C ASP A 90 2.11 -25.74 17.49
N HIS A 91 2.60 -24.76 16.72
CA HIS A 91 2.92 -24.95 15.31
C HIS A 91 4.32 -25.57 15.18
N ASN A 92 4.40 -26.83 14.76
CA ASN A 92 5.66 -27.58 14.56
C ASN A 92 6.18 -27.46 13.12
#